data_AF-A0A1D1XEG2-F1
#
_entry.id   AF-A0A1D1XEG2-F1
#
_cell.length_a   1.000
_cell.length_b   1.000
_cell.length_c   1.000
_cell.angle_alpha   90.00
_cell.angle_beta   90.00
_cell.angle_gamma   90.00
#
_symmetry.space_group_name_H-M   'P 1'
#
loop_
_entity.id
_entity.type
_entity.pdbx_description
1 polymer ?
#
loop_
_entity_poly.entity_id
_entity_poly.type
_entity_poly.pdbx_seq_one_letter_code
_entity_poly.pdbx_strand_id
1 'polypeptide(L)'
;VRVCENIPIVLCGNKVDIKERKVKAKTITFHRKKNLQYYDISAKSNYNFEKPFLWLARKLIGNPNLEFVASPALAPPEVVVDNNLMEQYSKELEVAAAQPLPEEEDDI
;
A
#
# COMPACT_ATOMS: atom_id res chain seq x y z
N VAL A 1 13.29 -10.56 15.24
CA VAL A 1 12.73 -10.16 16.56
C VAL A 1 11.80 -8.96 16.36
N ARG A 2 10.50 -9.08 16.69
CA ARG A 2 9.57 -7.94 16.72
C ARG A 2 9.62 -7.28 18.10
N VAL A 3 9.73 -5.96 18.15
CA VAL A 3 9.78 -5.19 19.42
C VAL A 3 8.37 -4.95 20.00
N CYS A 4 7.35 -4.88 19.14
CA CYS A 4 5.94 -4.79 19.52
C CYS A 4 5.18 -5.96 18.91
N GLU A 5 4.53 -6.76 19.75
CA GLU A 5 3.70 -7.89 19.32
C GLU A 5 2.28 -7.41 18.99
N ASN A 6 1.66 -7.97 17.94
CA ASN A 6 0.25 -7.78 17.54
C ASN A 6 -0.23 -6.37 17.15
N ILE A 7 0.67 -5.43 16.82
CA ILE A 7 0.25 -4.12 16.30
C ILE A 7 -0.21 -4.21 14.83
N PRO A 8 -1.22 -3.43 14.41
CA PRO A 8 -1.60 -3.34 13.00
C PRO A 8 -0.49 -2.64 12.20
N ILE A 9 -0.06 -3.25 11.10
CA ILE A 9 1.03 -2.75 10.25
C ILE A 9 0.54 -2.67 8.80
N VAL A 10 0.94 -1.59 8.12
CA VAL A 10 0.72 -1.38 6.68
C VAL A 10 2.07 -1.29 5.99
N LEU A 11 2.23 -2.03 4.90
CA LEU A 11 3.37 -1.92 4.00
C LEU A 11 3.04 -0.92 2.87
N CYS A 12 3.88 0.09 2.69
CA CYS A 12 3.67 1.10 1.65
C CYS A 12 4.76 1.03 0.59
N GLY A 13 4.38 0.88 -0.68
CA GLY A 13 5.27 1.07 -1.82
C GLY A 13 5.28 2.53 -2.24
N ASN A 14 6.30 3.29 -1.83
CA ASN A 14 6.41 4.71 -2.17
C ASN A 14 7.01 4.94 -3.57
N LYS A 15 6.78 6.14 -4.14
CA LYS A 15 7.32 6.65 -5.41
C LYS A 15 6.74 6.01 -6.67
N VAL A 16 5.48 5.63 -6.65
CA VAL A 16 4.78 5.05 -7.82
C VAL A 16 4.55 6.04 -8.95
N ASP A 17 4.82 7.34 -8.73
CA ASP A 17 4.89 8.37 -9.76
C ASP A 17 6.08 8.18 -10.73
N ILE A 18 7.09 7.40 -10.35
CA ILE A 18 8.25 7.10 -11.19
C ILE A 18 7.91 5.94 -12.13
N LYS A 19 7.89 6.21 -13.45
CA LYS A 19 7.60 5.22 -14.50
C LYS A 19 8.52 3.99 -14.44
N GLU A 20 9.79 4.18 -14.10
CA GLU A 20 10.78 3.10 -14.02
C GLU A 20 10.68 2.33 -12.68
N ARG A 21 9.56 1.63 -12.50
CA ARG A 21 9.29 0.83 -11.30
C ARG A 21 10.13 -0.45 -11.30
N LYS A 22 11.15 -0.50 -10.43
CA LYS A 22 12.02 -1.67 -10.25
C LYS A 22 11.34 -2.83 -9.49
N VAL A 23 10.56 -2.51 -8.47
CA VAL A 23 9.83 -3.50 -7.65
C VAL A 23 8.40 -3.63 -8.18
N LYS A 24 8.11 -4.71 -8.91
CA LYS A 24 6.81 -4.94 -9.56
C LYS A 24 5.84 -5.67 -8.63
N ALA A 25 4.53 -5.55 -8.86
CA ALA A 25 3.49 -6.17 -8.02
C ALA A 25 3.76 -7.65 -7.70
N LYS A 26 4.24 -8.43 -8.68
CA LYS A 26 4.57 -9.86 -8.55
C LYS A 26 5.65 -10.17 -7.49
N THR A 27 6.60 -9.26 -7.27
CA THR A 27 7.69 -9.47 -6.30
C THR A 27 7.29 -9.06 -4.89
N ILE A 28 6.13 -8.42 -4.71
CA ILE A 28 5.68 -7.88 -3.43
C ILE A 28 4.84 -8.94 -2.71
N THR A 29 5.49 -9.95 -2.14
CA THR A 29 4.80 -11.08 -1.49
C THR A 29 4.80 -11.00 0.03
N PHE A 30 5.69 -10.19 0.63
CA PHE A 30 5.87 -10.11 2.08
C PHE A 30 4.59 -9.76 2.85
N HIS A 31 3.78 -8.86 2.32
CA HIS A 31 2.52 -8.46 2.95
C HIS A 31 1.54 -9.63 3.05
N ARG A 32 1.50 -10.51 2.04
CA ARG A 32 0.65 -11.72 2.07
C ARG A 32 1.17 -12.73 3.08
N LYS A 33 2.49 -12.94 3.13
CA LYS A 33 3.15 -13.86 4.08
C LYS A 33 2.93 -13.46 5.54
N LYS A 34 2.97 -12.16 5.84
CA LYS A 34 2.80 -11.65 7.22
C LYS A 34 1.40 -11.09 7.50
N ASN A 35 0.43 -11.33 6.60
CA ASN A 35 -0.94 -10.83 6.67
C ASN A 35 -1.05 -9.32 6.97
N LEU A 36 -0.25 -8.54 6.25
CA LEU A 36 -0.20 -7.09 6.33
C LEU A 36 -0.97 -6.47 5.17
N GLN A 37 -1.53 -5.29 5.39
CA GLN A 37 -2.12 -4.52 4.31
C GLN A 37 -1.01 -3.87 3.47
N TYR A 38 -1.18 -3.87 2.15
CA TYR A 38 -0.27 -3.19 1.21
C TYR A 38 -0.98 -2.05 0.47
N TYR A 39 -0.29 -0.93 0.29
CA TYR A 39 -0.73 0.17 -0.58
C TYR A 39 0.43 0.74 -1.39
N ASP A 40 0.17 0.99 -2.67
CA ASP A 40 1.00 1.86 -3.50
C ASP A 40 0.69 3.33 -3.19
N ILE A 41 1.70 4.12 -2.85
CA ILE A 41 1.58 5.53 -2.48
C ILE A 41 2.60 6.39 -3.22
N SER A 42 2.30 7.68 -3.38
CA SER A 42 3.31 8.67 -3.74
C SER A 42 3.16 9.91 -2.87
N ALA A 43 4.23 10.21 -2.12
CA ALA A 43 4.30 11.42 -1.31
C ALA A 43 4.39 12.70 -2.16
N LYS A 44 4.88 12.62 -3.40
CA LYS A 44 5.03 13.79 -4.28
C LYS A 44 3.72 14.24 -4.90
N SER A 45 2.84 13.28 -5.18
CA SER A 45 1.57 13.53 -5.84
C SER A 45 0.36 13.37 -4.94
N ASN A 46 0.59 13.06 -3.66
CA ASN A 46 -0.43 12.72 -2.67
C ASN A 46 -1.29 11.49 -3.02
N TYR A 47 -0.85 10.65 -3.97
CA TYR A 47 -1.60 9.46 -4.36
C TYR A 47 -1.72 8.45 -3.21
N ASN A 48 -2.96 8.03 -2.92
CA ASN A 48 -3.31 7.08 -1.85
C ASN A 48 -2.75 7.44 -0.47
N PHE A 49 -2.35 8.69 -0.24
CA PHE A 49 -1.69 9.11 1.00
C PHE A 49 -2.52 8.77 2.25
N GLU A 50 -3.84 8.90 2.15
CA GLU A 50 -4.77 8.67 3.26
C GLU A 50 -5.05 7.19 3.54
N LYS A 51 -4.89 6.29 2.56
CA LYS A 51 -5.31 4.89 2.67
C LYS A 51 -4.61 4.11 3.80
N PRO A 52 -3.28 4.23 3.99
CA PRO A 52 -2.59 3.60 5.12
C PRO A 52 -3.16 4.05 6.47
N PHE A 53 -3.39 5.35 6.63
CA PHE A 53 -3.91 5.92 7.87
C PHE A 53 -5.36 5.52 8.11
N LEU A 54 -6.19 5.52 7.07
CA LEU A 54 -7.59 5.10 7.15
C LEU A 54 -7.70 3.63 7.57
N TRP A 55 -6.88 2.75 7.00
CA TRP A 55 -6.86 1.33 7.38
C TRP A 55 -6.41 1.13 8.82
N LEU A 56 -5.35 1.83 9.24
CA LEU A 56 -4.87 1.79 10.62
C LEU A 56 -5.95 2.31 11.58
N ALA A 57 -6.61 3.42 11.27
CA ALA A 57 -7.69 3.98 12.08
C ALA A 57 -8.85 2.98 12.21
N ARG A 58 -9.30 2.37 11.10
CA ARG A 58 -10.34 1.33 11.10
C ARG A 58 -9.96 0.14 12.00
N LYS A 59 -8.71 -0.32 11.94
CA LYS A 59 -8.21 -1.45 12.74
C LYS A 59 -8.05 -1.11 14.22
N LEU A 60 -7.53 0.08 14.54
CA LEU A 60 -7.31 0.52 15.90
C LEU A 60 -8.62 0.84 16.63
N ILE A 61 -9.60 1.41 15.93
CA ILE A 61 -10.91 1.78 16.50
C ILE A 61 -11.90 0.61 16.44
N GLY A 62 -11.67 -0.38 15.58
CA GLY A 62 -12.58 -1.52 15.39
C GLY A 62 -13.84 -1.16 14.59
N ASN A 63 -13.85 -0.02 13.90
CA ASN A 63 -14.97 0.42 13.06
C ASN A 63 -14.61 0.32 11.57
N PRO A 64 -15.18 -0.63 10.80
CA PRO A 64 -14.89 -0.77 9.37
C PRO A 64 -15.45 0.36 8.51
N ASN A 65 -16.48 1.06 8.99
CA ASN A 65 -17.18 2.14 8.29
C ASN A 65 -16.60 3.53 8.60
N LEU A 66 -15.44 3.60 9.27
CA LEU A 66 -14.76 4.86 9.52
C LEU A 66 -14.31 5.48 8.20
N GLU A 67 -14.59 6.77 8.02
CA GLU A 67 -14.20 7.56 6.85
C GLU A 67 -13.63 8.91 7.31
N PHE A 68 -12.71 9.46 6.53
CA PHE A 68 -12.22 10.82 6.76
C PHE A 68 -13.20 11.82 6.16
N VAL A 69 -13.72 12.71 7.00
CA VAL A 69 -14.71 13.72 6.60
C VAL A 69 -14.09 14.94 5.93
N ALA A 70 -12.78 15.12 6.08
CA ALA A 70 -12.04 16.22 5.49
C ALA A 70 -10.65 15.74 5.09
N SER A 71 -10.20 16.16 3.91
CA SER A 71 -8.80 16.02 3.53
C SER A 71 -7.94 16.88 4.47
N PRO A 72 -6.86 16.34 5.05
CA PRO A 72 -5.92 17.16 5.80
C PRO A 72 -5.33 18.24 4.89
N ALA A 73 -4.84 19.33 5.47
CA ALA A 73 -4.14 20.38 4.74
C ALA A 73 -2.80 19.83 4.20
N LEU A 74 -2.85 19.21 3.03
CA LEU A 74 -1.70 18.66 2.33
C LEU A 74 -0.98 19.78 1.56
N ALA A 75 0.35 19.66 1.48
CA ALA A 75 1.10 20.45 0.52
C ALA A 75 0.56 20.19 -0.90
N PRO A 76 0.49 21.22 -1.76
CA PRO A 76 0.12 21.02 -3.16
C PRO A 76 0.99 19.93 -3.80
N PRO A 77 0.41 19.06 -4.63
CA PRO A 77 1.17 18.01 -5.29
C PRO A 77 2.25 18.63 -6.19
N GLU A 78 3.48 18.13 -6.07
CA GLU A 78 4.60 18.56 -6.91
C GLU A 78 4.55 17.93 -8.31
N VAL A 79 3.85 16.80 -8.44
CA VAL A 79 3.79 15.99 -9.66
C VAL A 79 2.37 15.49 -9.89
N VAL A 80 1.91 15.57 -11.14
CA VAL A 80 0.63 14.99 -11.56
C VAL A 80 0.83 13.50 -11.85
N VAL A 81 -0.02 12.66 -11.26
CA VAL A 81 0.00 11.23 -11.53
C VAL A 81 -0.74 10.93 -12.83
N ASP A 82 -0.18 10.03 -13.63
CA ASP A 82 -0.89 9.47 -14.78
C ASP A 82 -1.93 8.44 -14.33
N ASN A 83 -3.22 8.82 -14.38
CA ASN A 83 -4.33 7.97 -13.93
C ASN A 83 -4.35 6.60 -14.63
N ASN A 84 -3.98 6.53 -15.91
CA ASN A 84 -3.97 5.26 -16.64
C ASN A 84 -2.91 4.31 -16.08
N LEU A 85 -1.74 4.84 -15.72
CA LEU A 85 -0.65 4.06 -15.14
C LEU A 85 -1.04 3.52 -13.75
N MET A 86 -1.78 4.31 -12.96
CA MET A 86 -2.23 3.89 -11.64
C MET A 86 -3.28 2.79 -11.70
N GLU A 87 -4.19 2.89 -12.66
CA GLU A 87 -5.18 1.86 -12.92
C GLU A 87 -4.49 0.54 -13.33
N GLN A 88 -3.47 0.62 -14.19
CA GLN A 88 -2.62 -0.54 -14.53
C GLN A 88 -1.96 -1.15 -13.29
N TYR A 89 -1.33 -0.34 -12.43
CA TYR A 89 -0.72 -0.85 -11.21
C TYR A 89 -1.73 -1.47 -10.24
N SER A 90 -2.93 -0.88 -10.11
CA SER A 90 -4.00 -1.46 -9.29
C SER A 90 -4.41 -2.85 -9.79
N LYS A 91 -4.56 -2.99 -11.12
CA LYS A 91 -4.92 -4.25 -11.76
C LYS A 91 -3.81 -5.28 -11.64
N GLU A 92 -2.55 -4.88 -11.80
CA GLU A 92 -1.40 -5.77 -11.58
C GLU A 92 -1.33 -6.28 -10.14
N LEU A 93 -1.65 -5.43 -9.16
CA LEU A 93 -1.74 -5.82 -7.74
C LEU A 93 -2.86 -6.81 -7.49
N GLU A 94 -4.06 -6.59 -8.05
CA GLU A 94 -5.18 -7.52 -7.93
C GLU A 94 -4.85 -8.89 -8.55
N VAL A 95 -4.26 -8.89 -9.74
CA VAL A 95 -3.81 -10.12 -10.41
C VAL A 95 -2.74 -10.84 -9.58
N ALA A 96 -1.76 -10.11 -9.05
CA ALA A 96 -0.71 -10.69 -8.21
C ALA A 96 -1.26 -11.23 -6.87
N ALA A 97 -2.30 -10.63 -6.33
CA ALA A 97 -2.98 -11.11 -5.12
C ALA A 97 -3.76 -12.41 -5.37
N ALA A 98 -4.33 -12.58 -6.57
CA ALA A 98 -5.04 -13.79 -6.98
C ALA A 98 -4.10 -14.97 -7.30
N GLN A 99 -2.84 -14.72 -7.61
CA GLN A 99 -1.85 -15.77 -7.87
C GLN A 99 -1.43 -16.46 -6.56
N PRO A 100 -1.20 -17.78 -6.55
CA PRO A 100 -0.66 -18.48 -5.39
C PRO A 100 0.71 -17.91 -5.00
N LEU A 101 1.01 -17.92 -3.71
CA LEU A 101 2.33 -17.52 -3.24
C LEU A 101 3.36 -18.54 -3.75
N PRO A 102 4.51 -18.11 -4.27
CA PRO A 102 5.60 -19.03 -4.55
C PRO A 102 6.00 -19.76 -3.26
N GLU A 103 6.26 -21.05 -3.36
CA GLU A 103 6.78 -21.87 -2.25
C GLU A 103 8.13 -21.29 -1.81
N GLU A 104 8.33 -21.18 -0.49
CA GLU A 104 9.52 -20.53 0.08
C GLU A 104 10.75 -21.43 -0.09
N GLU A 105 11.81 -20.92 -0.73
CA GLU A 105 13.17 -21.24 -0.28
C GLU A 105 13.43 -20.39 0.98
N ASP A 106 13.82 -21.08 2.04
CA ASP A 106 13.84 -20.67 3.46
C ASP A 106 14.23 -19.21 3.79
N ASP A 107 13.42 -18.67 4.71
CA ASP A 107 13.63 -17.63 5.74
C ASP A 107 14.96 -16.85 5.79
N ILE A 108 14.81 -15.51 5.78
CA ILE A 108 15.67 -14.56 6.54
C ILE A 108 14.78 -13.82 7.55
#